data_AF-A0A0F9ND66-F1
#
_entry.id   AF-A0A0F9ND66-F1
#
_cell.length_a   1.000
_cell.length_b   1.000
_cell.length_c   1.000
_cell.angle_alpha   90.00
_cell.angle_beta   90.00
_cell.angle_gamma   90.00
#
_symmetry.space_group_name_H-M   'P 1'
#
loop_
_entity.id
_entity.type
_entity.pdbx_description
1 polymer ?
#
loop_
_entity_poly.entity_id
_entity_poly.type
_entity_poly.pdbx_seq_one_letter_code
_entity_poly.pdbx_strand_id
1 'polypeptide(L)'
;MWLAALRGGKYEQGQDSLKTSDGKFCCLGVLCDLYNKSVAGKKRKAKWVADFFESSGDRQSNYLPKEVQKWAGIVGHNPIAGGKCLSHLNDASEFGFKRIADKIEKHL
;
A
#
# COMPACT_ATOMS: atom_id res chain seq x y z
N MET A 1 -12.34 -1.73 0.37
CA MET A 1 -11.42 -2.80 -0.08
C MET A 1 -10.08 -2.76 0.66
N TRP A 2 -9.38 -1.62 0.70
CA TRP A 2 -8.11 -1.47 1.42
C TRP A 2 -8.21 -1.66 2.94
N LEU A 3 -9.14 -0.96 3.60
CA LEU A 3 -9.41 -1.12 5.03
C LEU A 3 -9.72 -2.58 5.41
N ALA A 4 -10.54 -3.24 4.59
CA ALA A 4 -10.88 -4.65 4.79
C ALA A 4 -9.67 -5.58 4.64
N ALA A 5 -8.77 -5.31 3.70
CA ALA A 5 -7.54 -6.08 3.54
C ALA A 5 -6.59 -5.92 4.72
N LEU A 6 -6.42 -4.69 5.22
CA LEU A 6 -5.62 -4.40 6.42
C LEU A 6 -6.20 -5.08 7.68
N ARG A 7 -7.53 -5.10 7.82
CA ARG A 7 -8.22 -5.73 8.96
C ARG A 7 -8.33 -7.26 8.83
N GLY A 8 -8.26 -7.80 7.61
CA GLY A 8 -8.64 -9.17 7.30
C GLY A 8 -7.55 -10.23 7.52
N GLY A 9 -6.37 -9.86 8.01
CA GLY A 9 -5.31 -10.81 8.40
C GLY A 9 -4.63 -11.58 7.26
N LYS A 10 -4.97 -11.32 5.99
CA LYS A 10 -4.33 -11.96 4.83
C LYS A 10 -2.93 -11.42 4.51
N TYR A 11 -2.59 -10.27 5.07
CA TYR A 11 -1.30 -9.61 4.87
C TYR A 11 -0.58 -9.54 6.21
N GLU A 12 0.72 -9.83 6.17
CA GLU A 12 1.62 -9.56 7.28
C GLU A 12 2.26 -8.18 7.10
N GLN A 13 2.35 -7.43 8.20
CA GLN A 13 2.92 -6.09 8.18
C GLN A 13 4.45 -6.16 8.08
N GLY A 14 4.98 -5.53 7.04
CA GLY A 14 6.39 -5.20 6.87
C GLY A 14 6.63 -3.70 7.06
N GLN A 15 7.89 -3.32 7.10
CA GLN A 15 8.35 -1.94 7.32
C GLN A 15 9.33 -1.51 6.22
N ASP A 16 9.59 -0.21 6.14
CA ASP A 16 10.58 0.45 5.27
C ASP A 16 10.36 0.35 3.75
N SER A 17 9.49 -0.55 3.29
CA SER A 17 9.24 -0.84 1.87
C SER A 17 7.79 -1.27 1.63
N LEU A 18 7.33 -1.10 0.39
CA LEU A 18 6.03 -1.58 -0.09
C LEU A 18 5.91 -3.09 0.09
N LYS A 19 6.98 -3.83 -0.22
CA LYS A 19 7.08 -5.26 0.02
C LYS A 19 8.50 -5.58 0.44
N THR A 20 8.65 -6.26 1.57
CA THR A 20 9.95 -6.72 2.06
C THR A 20 10.39 -7.98 1.30
N SER A 21 11.68 -8.32 1.40
CA SER A 21 12.24 -9.51 0.76
C SER A 21 11.63 -10.83 1.27
N ASP A 22 11.14 -10.87 2.51
CA ASP A 22 10.40 -11.99 3.11
C ASP A 22 8.90 -12.00 2.75
N GLY A 23 8.45 -11.06 1.92
CA GLY A 23 7.10 -11.05 1.35
C GLY A 23 6.03 -10.38 2.20
N LYS A 24 6.42 -9.66 3.27
CA LYS A 24 5.51 -8.80 4.04
C LYS A 24 5.29 -7.48 3.33
N PHE A 25 4.23 -6.77 3.69
CA PHE A 25 3.84 -5.52 3.02
C PHE A 25 3.69 -4.39 4.02
N CYS A 26 4.08 -3.17 3.67
CA CYS A 26 3.57 -2.00 4.39
C CYS A 26 2.12 -1.71 3.97
N CYS A 27 1.44 -0.81 4.69
CA CYS A 27 0.05 -0.46 4.37
C CYS A 27 -0.15 0.07 2.94
N LEU A 28 0.84 0.79 2.37
CA LEU A 28 0.83 1.25 0.98
C LEU A 28 1.05 0.08 0.00
N GLY A 29 1.92 -0.86 0.36
CA GLY A 29 2.15 -2.09 -0.41
C GLY A 29 0.92 -2.97 -0.53
N VAL A 30 0.12 -3.06 0.53
CA VAL A 30 -1.19 -3.73 0.49
C VAL A 30 -2.09 -3.09 -0.57
N LEU A 31 -2.10 -1.75 -0.66
CA LEU A 31 -2.89 -1.05 -1.69
C LEU A 31 -2.37 -1.33 -3.11
N CYS A 32 -1.05 -1.35 -3.31
CA CYS A 32 -0.42 -1.74 -4.57
C CYS A 32 -0.78 -3.18 -4.98
N ASP A 33 -0.76 -4.12 -4.05
CA ASP A 33 -1.09 -5.51 -4.32
C ASP A 33 -2.58 -5.71 -4.65
N LEU A 34 -3.47 -4.97 -3.97
CA LEU A 34 -4.89 -4.94 -4.33
C LEU A 34 -5.11 -4.37 -5.73
N TYR A 35 -4.40 -3.30 -6.09
CA TYR A 35 -4.45 -2.75 -7.45
C TYR A 35 -3.99 -3.80 -8.47
N ASN A 36 -2.84 -4.45 -8.23
CA ASN A 36 -2.30 -5.51 -9.08
C ASN A 36 -3.34 -6.61 -9.35
N LYS A 37 -3.98 -7.10 -8.28
CA LYS A 37 -5.06 -8.11 -8.38
C LYS A 37 -6.27 -7.60 -9.16
N SER A 38 -6.63 -6.33 -9.02
CA SER A 38 -7.77 -5.72 -9.73
C SER A 38 -7.56 -5.53 -11.23
N VAL A 39 -6.30 -5.49 -11.68
CA VAL A 39 -5.91 -5.33 -13.09
C VAL A 39 -5.32 -6.59 -13.72
N ALA A 40 -5.21 -7.69 -12.96
CA ALA A 40 -4.76 -8.97 -13.47
C ALA A 40 -5.59 -9.40 -14.71
N GLY A 41 -4.90 -9.87 -15.75
CA GLY A 41 -5.52 -10.26 -17.03
C GLY A 41 -5.95 -9.10 -17.93
N LYS A 42 -5.76 -7.84 -17.52
CA LYS A 42 -6.02 -6.66 -18.37
C LYS A 42 -4.75 -6.25 -19.10
N LYS A 43 -4.91 -5.44 -20.17
CA LYS A 43 -3.78 -4.84 -20.90
C LYS A 43 -2.89 -3.93 -20.03
N ARG A 44 -3.40 -3.47 -18.87
CA ARG A 44 -2.63 -2.67 -17.90
C ARG A 44 -1.66 -3.58 -17.13
N LYS A 45 -0.37 -3.30 -17.27
CA LYS A 45 0.71 -4.04 -16.62
C LYS A 45 1.02 -3.42 -15.27
N ALA A 46 0.44 -3.98 -14.22
CA ALA A 46 0.99 -3.91 -12.87
C ALA A 46 1.64 -5.25 -12.56
N LYS A 47 2.77 -5.25 -11.84
CA LYS A 47 3.45 -6.47 -11.40
C LYS A 47 4.39 -6.18 -10.25
N TRP A 48 4.71 -7.23 -9.50
CA TRP A 48 5.83 -7.25 -8.58
C TRP A 48 7.07 -7.80 -9.29
N VAL A 49 8.20 -7.12 -9.17
CA VAL A 49 9.52 -7.57 -9.63
C VAL A 49 10.43 -7.57 -8.40
N ALA A 50 10.66 -8.76 -7.83
CA ALA A 50 11.21 -8.92 -6.48
C ALA A 50 10.36 -8.15 -5.44
N ASP A 51 10.97 -7.19 -4.76
CA ASP A 51 10.43 -6.27 -3.74
C ASP A 51 9.91 -4.95 -4.35
N PHE A 52 10.07 -4.74 -5.65
CA PHE A 52 9.59 -3.53 -6.33
C PHE A 52 8.21 -3.73 -6.95
N PHE A 53 7.38 -2.69 -6.85
CA PHE A 53 6.12 -2.61 -7.56
C PHE A 53 6.27 -1.80 -8.84
N GLU A 54 5.90 -2.37 -9.98
CA GLU A 54 5.96 -1.70 -11.29
C GLU A 54 4.54 -1.57 -11.86
N SER A 55 4.15 -0.34 -12.23
CA SER A 55 2.89 -0.07 -12.92
C SER A 55 3.07 1.00 -13.97
N SER A 56 2.78 0.68 -15.24
CA SER A 56 2.86 1.63 -16.37
C SER A 56 4.22 2.33 -16.50
N GLY A 57 5.32 1.61 -16.25
CA GLY A 57 6.69 2.14 -16.30
C GLY A 57 7.13 2.89 -15.03
N ASP A 58 6.25 3.06 -14.05
CA ASP A 58 6.58 3.62 -12.74
C ASP A 58 6.97 2.48 -11.77
N ARG A 59 8.25 2.41 -11.41
CA ARG A 59 8.80 1.40 -10.50
C ARG A 59 9.06 2.02 -9.13
N GLN A 60 8.40 1.51 -8.10
CA GLN A 60 8.44 2.03 -6.74
C GLN A 60 8.79 0.93 -5.74
N SER A 61 9.61 1.26 -4.74
CA SER A 61 9.85 0.41 -3.57
C SER A 61 9.19 0.95 -2.31
N ASN A 62 8.90 2.25 -2.22
CA ASN A 62 8.53 2.90 -0.95
C ASN A 62 7.21 3.70 -1.02
N TYR A 63 6.74 4.07 -2.21
CA TYR A 63 5.62 5.00 -2.39
C TYR A 63 4.60 4.51 -3.42
N LEU A 64 3.37 5.03 -3.35
CA LEU A 64 2.31 4.68 -4.29
C LEU A 64 2.63 5.21 -5.70
N PRO A 65 2.66 4.35 -6.74
CA PRO A 65 2.70 4.82 -8.13
C PRO A 65 1.46 5.63 -8.49
N LYS A 66 1.58 6.48 -9.52
CA LYS A 66 0.48 7.37 -9.95
C LYS A 66 -0.81 6.62 -10.30
N GLU A 67 -0.71 5.44 -10.91
CA GLU A 67 -1.91 4.67 -11.29
C GLU A 67 -2.63 4.07 -10.07
N VAL A 68 -1.90 3.71 -9.02
CA VAL A 68 -2.50 3.22 -7.76
C VAL A 68 -3.24 4.36 -7.06
N GLN A 69 -2.63 5.55 -7.02
CA GLN A 69 -3.27 6.76 -6.48
C GLN A 69 -4.60 7.06 -7.18
N LYS A 70 -4.59 7.13 -8.53
CA LYS A 70 -5.80 7.36 -9.34
C LYS A 70 -6.87 6.29 -9.11
N TRP A 71 -6.46 5.02 -9.10
CA TRP A 71 -7.40 3.91 -8.92
C TRP A 71 -8.04 3.90 -7.53
N ALA A 72 -7.29 4.27 -6.50
CA ALA A 72 -7.78 4.33 -5.12
C ALA A 72 -8.51 5.65 -4.78
N GLY A 73 -8.45 6.66 -5.65
CA GLY A 73 -8.96 8.00 -5.35
C GLY A 73 -8.15 8.73 -4.27
N ILE A 74 -6.87 8.40 -4.14
CA ILE A 74 -5.98 8.94 -3.10
C ILE A 74 -5.05 9.99 -3.70
N VAL A 75 -4.88 11.10 -3.01
CA VAL A 75 -3.94 12.17 -3.39
C VAL A 75 -2.61 11.97 -2.68
N GLY A 76 -1.52 11.95 -3.46
CA GLY A 76 -0.15 11.87 -2.95
C GLY A 76 0.41 10.46 -2.93
N HIS A 77 1.72 10.35 -3.14
CA HIS A 77 2.43 9.07 -3.17
C HIS A 77 2.65 8.46 -1.77
N ASN A 78 2.53 9.28 -0.72
CA ASN A 78 2.56 8.91 0.68
C ASN A 78 1.48 9.70 1.43
N PRO A 79 0.23 9.21 1.46
CA PRO A 79 -0.91 9.95 1.98
C PRO A 79 -0.76 10.28 3.46
N ILE A 80 -1.42 11.35 3.92
CA ILE A 80 -1.35 11.82 5.30
C ILE A 80 -2.66 11.48 6.02
N ALA A 81 -2.60 10.72 7.11
CA ALA A 81 -3.73 10.41 7.99
C ALA A 81 -3.47 10.99 9.39
N GLY A 82 -4.33 11.91 9.84
CA GLY A 82 -4.20 12.51 11.17
C GLY A 82 -2.88 13.26 11.37
N GLY A 83 -2.39 13.95 10.34
CA GLY A 83 -1.17 14.78 10.39
C GLY A 83 0.15 14.02 10.22
N LYS A 84 0.12 12.70 9.99
CA LYS A 84 1.32 11.89 9.70
C LYS A 84 1.17 11.13 8.39
N CYS A 85 2.27 11.00 7.66
CA CYS A 85 2.35 10.12 6.50
C CYS A 85 2.06 8.67 6.89
N LEU A 86 1.36 7.93 6.03
CA LEU A 86 1.00 6.55 6.28
C LEU A 86 2.21 5.62 6.40
N SER A 87 3.31 5.89 5.68
CA SER A 87 4.56 5.14 5.88
C SER A 87 5.09 5.29 7.30
N HIS A 88 5.12 6.52 7.84
CA HIS A 88 5.55 6.75 9.23
C HIS A 88 4.63 6.07 10.25
N LEU A 89 3.31 6.06 10.00
CA LEU A 89 2.39 5.30 10.85
C LEU A 89 2.60 3.79 10.73
N ASN A 90 3.00 3.29 9.57
CA ASN A 90 3.29 1.88 9.36
C ASN A 90 4.58 1.41 10.06
N ASP A 91 5.61 2.25 10.06
CA ASP A 91 6.93 1.90 10.59
C ASP A 91 7.01 2.15 12.11
N ALA A 92 6.04 2.87 12.67
CA ALA A 92 5.88 3.04 14.10
C ALA A 92 5.45 1.73 14.78
N SER A 93 6.24 1.24 15.73
CA SER A 93 6.02 -0.05 16.39
C SER A 93 4.71 -0.14 17.17
N GLU A 94 4.11 0.98 17.55
CA GLU A 94 2.81 0.99 18.21
C GLU A 94 1.63 0.72 17.25
N PHE A 95 1.83 0.76 15.93
CA PHE A 95 0.74 0.67 14.95
C PHE A 95 0.77 -0.65 14.16
N GLY A 96 -0.17 -1.54 14.48
CA GLY A 96 -0.55 -2.64 13.60
C GLY A 96 -1.52 -2.19 12.50
N PHE A 97 -1.66 -2.98 11.44
CA PHE A 97 -2.61 -2.74 10.33
C PHE A 97 -4.02 -2.35 10.76
N LYS A 98 -4.56 -2.95 11.84
CA LYS A 98 -5.88 -2.58 12.36
C LYS A 98 -5.94 -1.10 12.78
N ARG A 99 -4.94 -0.63 13.54
CA ARG A 99 -4.87 0.78 13.99
C ARG A 99 -4.61 1.73 12.83
N ILE A 100 -3.82 1.30 11.84
CA ILE A 100 -3.57 2.09 10.61
C ILE A 100 -4.87 2.21 9.81
N ALA A 101 -5.64 1.13 9.66
CA ALA A 101 -6.94 1.16 9.01
C ALA A 101 -7.90 2.14 9.71
N ASP A 102 -7.91 2.17 11.05
CA ASP A 102 -8.74 3.12 11.81
C ASP A 102 -8.30 4.58 11.58
N LYS A 103 -6.99 4.83 11.40
CA LYS A 103 -6.47 6.16 11.05
C LYS A 103 -6.85 6.57 9.63
N ILE A 104 -6.78 5.65 8.67
CA ILE A 104 -7.20 5.89 7.29
C ILE A 104 -8.70 6.21 7.28
N GLU A 105 -9.55 5.33 7.83
CA GLU A 105 -11.01 5.49 7.85
C GLU A 105 -11.47 6.81 8.51
N LYS A 106 -10.72 7.30 9.49
CA LYS A 106 -11.05 8.55 10.19
C LYS A 106 -10.61 9.82 9.44
N HIS A 107 -9.59 9.74 8.60
CA HIS A 107 -8.88 10.92 8.11
C HIS A 107 -8.69 11.00 6.58
N LEU A 108 -9.00 9.92 5.84
CA LEU A 108 -8.96 9.82 4.38
C LEU A 108 -10.33 9.36 3.87
#